data_AF-A0A699KUP1-F1
#
_entry.id   AF-A0A699KUP1-F1
#
_cell.length_a   1.000
_cell.length_b   1.000
_cell.length_c   1.000
_cell.angle_alpha   90.00
_cell.angle_beta   90.00
_cell.angle_gamma   90.00
#
_symmetry.space_group_name_H-M   'P 1'
#
loop_
_entity.id
_entity.type
_entity.pdbx_description
1 polymer ?
#
loop_
_entity_poly.entity_id
_entity_poly.type
_entity_poly.pdbx_seq_one_letter_code
_entity_poly.pdbx_strand_id
1 'polypeptide(L)'
;MADNHTMEELLHETTEGDVHNDVIKLMMFSYSIEGNARVWYDKEPPNSILTWEDLVNKFVNQFFLPSKTTHLKNEISHFTQRFEETFGEVWEQFKKMLRACPYHGFTELAQIDTFYNGLNDNDQDSLNAATGGNLLSKTTREALQIIENKSKVRYSRNKPNVSRMNTTSRDNASKSDDRIDKLADQISTLVDIFTKKIITPAPVKAV
;
A
#
# COMPACT_ATOMS: atom_id res chain seq x y z
N MET A 1 -44.00 26.29 45.91
CA MET A 1 -44.45 24.99 45.37
C MET A 1 -44.36 25.15 43.87
N ALA A 2 -43.28 24.65 43.27
CA ALA A 2 -43.04 24.75 41.84
C ALA A 2 -43.85 23.63 41.17
N ASP A 3 -44.76 23.99 40.26
CA ASP A 3 -45.61 23.03 39.58
C ASP A 3 -44.78 22.13 38.68
N ASN A 4 -44.95 20.81 38.87
CA ASN A 4 -44.33 19.75 38.09
C ASN A 4 -44.75 19.74 36.61
N HIS A 5 -45.61 20.66 36.18
CA HIS A 5 -45.98 20.87 34.78
C HIS A 5 -44.91 21.66 33.99
N THR A 6 -44.00 22.36 34.67
CA THR A 6 -43.00 23.23 33.98
C THR A 6 -41.71 22.47 33.60
N MET A 7 -41.56 21.22 34.02
CA MET A 7 -40.37 20.39 33.69
C MET A 7 -40.61 19.45 32.50
N GLU A 8 -41.86 19.19 32.11
CA GLU A 8 -42.16 18.42 30.89
C GLU A 8 -42.13 19.27 29.61
N GLU A 9 -42.25 20.59 29.74
CA GLU A 9 -42.15 21.53 28.60
C GLU A 9 -40.71 21.77 28.10
N LEU A 10 -39.68 21.34 28.84
CA LEU A 10 -38.28 21.47 28.41
C LEU A 10 -37.75 20.25 27.64
N LEU A 11 -38.58 19.22 27.41
CA LEU A 11 -38.19 18.03 26.65
C LEU A 11 -38.82 17.93 25.25
N HIS A 12 -39.70 18.86 24.86
CA HIS A 12 -40.43 18.78 23.58
C HIS A 12 -39.97 19.74 22.49
N GLU A 13 -38.95 20.58 22.72
CA GLU A 13 -38.53 21.58 21.73
C GLU A 13 -37.06 21.47 21.31
N THR A 14 -36.68 20.24 20.93
CA THR A 14 -35.62 20.03 19.95
C THR A 14 -36.01 18.84 19.06
N THR A 15 -36.38 19.16 17.81
CA THR A 15 -36.27 18.28 16.63
C THR A 15 -37.07 16.97 16.63
N GLU A 16 -38.40 17.03 16.71
CA GLU A 16 -39.30 15.88 16.51
C GLU A 16 -39.12 15.20 15.12
N GLY A 17 -38.75 16.00 14.11
CA GLY A 17 -38.50 15.53 12.75
C GLY A 17 -37.22 14.69 12.59
N ASP A 18 -36.16 15.03 13.33
CA ASP A 18 -34.88 14.32 13.26
C ASP A 18 -34.95 13.00 14.03
N VAL A 19 -35.62 12.98 15.19
CA VAL A 19 -35.83 11.76 15.99
C VAL A 19 -36.64 10.73 15.20
N HIS A 20 -37.74 11.14 14.56
CA HIS A 20 -38.55 10.21 13.76
C HIS A 20 -37.77 9.65 12.55
N ASN A 21 -36.91 10.47 11.94
CA ASN A 21 -36.06 10.05 10.83
C ASN A 21 -35.00 9.02 11.28
N ASP A 22 -34.38 9.25 12.42
CA ASP A 22 -33.38 8.35 12.99
C ASP A 22 -34.00 7.01 13.42
N VAL A 23 -35.18 7.02 14.04
CA VAL A 23 -35.91 5.80 14.38
C VAL A 23 -36.17 4.93 13.14
N ILE A 24 -36.61 5.53 12.03
CA ILE A 24 -36.83 4.81 10.77
C ILE A 24 -35.50 4.22 10.25
N LYS A 25 -34.42 5.01 10.23
CA LYS A 25 -33.11 4.55 9.74
C LYS A 25 -32.55 3.40 10.59
N LEU A 26 -32.62 3.51 11.92
CA LEU A 26 -32.18 2.48 12.85
C LEU A 26 -32.99 1.19 12.65
N MET A 27 -34.30 1.31 12.48
CA MET A 27 -35.18 0.18 12.21
C MET A 27 -34.81 -0.51 10.90
N MET A 28 -34.66 0.24 9.80
CA MET A 28 -34.23 -0.32 8.51
C MET A 28 -32.85 -0.98 8.58
N PHE A 29 -31.90 -0.39 9.31
CA PHE A 29 -30.57 -0.96 9.49
C PHE A 29 -30.62 -2.30 10.21
N SER A 30 -31.46 -2.45 11.24
CA SER A 30 -31.62 -3.71 11.97
C SER A 30 -32.07 -4.87 11.07
N TYR A 31 -32.84 -4.59 10.03
CA TYR A 31 -33.24 -5.58 9.00
C TYR A 31 -32.17 -5.81 7.93
N SER A 32 -31.23 -4.88 7.76
CA SER A 32 -30.18 -4.93 6.73
C SER A 32 -28.93 -5.70 7.18
N ILE A 33 -28.80 -5.99 8.49
CA ILE A 33 -27.62 -6.64 9.06
C ILE A 33 -27.85 -8.12 9.35
N GLU A 34 -26.84 -8.93 9.06
CA GLU A 34 -26.83 -10.38 9.29
C GLU A 34 -25.49 -10.84 9.89
N GLY A 35 -25.43 -12.11 10.33
CA GLY A 35 -24.19 -12.74 10.81
C GLY A 35 -23.52 -11.98 11.96
N ASN A 36 -22.21 -11.73 11.83
CA ASN A 36 -21.42 -11.08 12.88
C ASN A 36 -21.89 -9.66 13.21
N ALA A 37 -22.45 -8.93 12.25
CA ALA A 37 -23.01 -7.59 12.46
C ALA A 37 -24.26 -7.65 13.34
N ARG A 38 -25.13 -8.62 13.11
CA ARG A 38 -26.32 -8.83 13.95
C ARG A 38 -25.97 -9.22 15.38
N VAL A 39 -25.04 -10.17 15.52
CA VAL A 39 -24.55 -10.62 16.84
C VAL A 39 -23.90 -9.47 17.63
N TRP A 40 -23.22 -8.54 16.97
CA TRP A 40 -22.70 -7.34 17.61
C TRP A 40 -23.82 -6.38 18.04
N TYR A 41 -24.75 -6.07 17.12
CA TYR A 41 -25.85 -5.14 17.39
C TYR A 41 -26.71 -5.60 18.57
N ASP A 42 -27.02 -6.90 18.66
CA ASP A 42 -27.81 -7.48 19.75
C ASP A 42 -27.04 -7.53 21.10
N LYS A 43 -25.71 -7.35 21.10
CA LYS A 43 -24.85 -7.31 22.30
C LYS A 43 -24.57 -5.90 22.80
N GLU A 44 -24.94 -4.87 22.05
CA GLU A 44 -24.74 -3.49 22.50
C GLU A 44 -25.57 -3.21 23.78
N PRO A 45 -25.03 -2.45 24.73
CA PRO A 45 -25.77 -2.10 25.94
C PRO A 45 -27.08 -1.38 25.61
N PRO A 46 -28.14 -1.56 26.41
CA PRO A 46 -29.35 -0.77 26.29
C PRO A 46 -29.03 0.72 26.32
N ASN A 47 -29.70 1.51 25.48
CA ASN A 47 -29.50 2.95 25.34
C ASN A 47 -28.09 3.39 24.87
N SER A 48 -27.27 2.48 24.32
CA SER A 48 -25.96 2.87 23.75
C SER A 48 -26.08 3.48 22.35
N ILE A 49 -27.15 3.16 21.61
CA ILE A 49 -27.43 3.65 20.25
C ILE A 49 -28.81 4.30 20.29
N LEU A 50 -28.86 5.63 20.31
CA LEU A 50 -30.11 6.40 20.36
C LEU A 50 -30.36 7.17 19.07
N THR A 51 -29.29 7.53 18.36
CA THR A 51 -29.35 8.25 17.08
C THR A 51 -28.73 7.43 15.95
N TRP A 52 -29.02 7.82 14.71
CA TRP A 52 -28.34 7.24 13.55
C TRP A 52 -26.83 7.47 13.60
N GLU A 53 -26.40 8.63 14.10
CA GLU A 53 -24.99 8.97 14.25
C GLU A 53 -24.27 8.06 15.25
N ASP A 54 -24.89 7.75 16.40
CA ASP A 54 -24.34 6.79 17.36
C ASP A 54 -24.11 5.42 16.74
N LEU A 55 -25.10 4.94 15.97
CA LEU A 55 -25.02 3.66 15.26
C LEU A 55 -23.87 3.66 14.27
N VAL A 56 -23.78 4.66 13.39
CA VAL A 56 -22.74 4.76 12.38
C VAL A 56 -21.36 4.79 13.04
N ASN A 57 -21.17 5.64 14.06
CA ASN A 57 -19.91 5.76 14.76
C ASN A 57 -19.49 4.45 15.42
N LYS A 58 -20.40 3.78 16.14
CA LYS A 58 -20.09 2.50 16.80
C LYS A 58 -19.87 1.37 15.80
N PHE A 59 -20.69 1.28 14.75
CA PHE A 59 -20.55 0.27 13.70
C PHE A 59 -19.22 0.42 12.96
N VAL A 60 -18.86 1.66 12.59
CA VAL A 60 -17.55 1.97 12.02
C VAL A 60 -16.45 1.61 13.01
N ASN A 61 -16.57 1.97 14.29
CA ASN A 61 -15.53 1.63 15.26
C ASN A 61 -15.36 0.13 15.49
N GLN A 62 -16.43 -0.65 15.44
CA GLN A 62 -16.41 -2.09 15.65
C GLN A 62 -15.91 -2.87 14.44
N PHE A 63 -16.41 -2.55 13.24
CA PHE A 63 -16.11 -3.30 12.02
C PHE A 63 -14.97 -2.69 11.21
N PHE A 64 -14.70 -1.40 11.43
CA PHE A 64 -13.70 -0.59 10.73
C PHE A 64 -12.84 0.19 11.74
N LEU A 65 -12.33 -0.49 12.77
CA LEU A 65 -11.54 0.07 13.88
C LEU A 65 -10.69 1.28 13.42
N PRO A 66 -10.80 2.45 14.08
CA PRO A 66 -10.03 3.63 13.73
C PRO A 66 -8.53 3.36 13.71
N SER A 67 -8.04 2.45 14.54
CA SER A 67 -6.62 2.02 14.54
C SER A 67 -6.22 1.31 13.25
N LYS A 68 -7.07 0.44 12.68
CA LYS A 68 -6.82 -0.22 11.40
C LYS A 68 -6.93 0.77 10.25
N THR A 69 -7.95 1.61 10.27
CA THR A 69 -8.14 2.67 9.27
C THR A 69 -6.99 3.67 9.31
N THR A 70 -6.51 4.07 10.48
CA THR A 70 -5.36 4.97 10.67
C THR A 70 -4.06 4.31 10.23
N HIS A 71 -3.84 3.05 10.59
CA HIS A 71 -2.68 2.30 10.12
C HIS A 71 -2.65 2.22 8.59
N LEU A 72 -3.76 1.84 7.95
CA LEU A 72 -3.84 1.78 6.49
C LEU A 72 -3.66 3.16 5.84
N LYS A 73 -4.22 4.24 6.42
CA LYS A 73 -3.98 5.61 5.96
C LYS A 73 -2.50 6.00 6.06
N ASN A 74 -1.83 5.61 7.15
CA ASN A 74 -0.40 5.85 7.32
C ASN A 74 0.42 5.05 6.30
N GLU A 75 0.08 3.79 6.07
CA GLU A 75 0.75 2.97 5.05
C GLU A 75 0.58 3.56 3.65
N ILE A 76 -0.61 4.07 3.32
CA ILE A 76 -0.85 4.78 2.05
C ILE A 76 0.01 6.04 1.98
N SER A 77 -0.03 6.89 3.01
CA SER A 77 0.69 8.18 3.04
C SER A 77 2.22 8.04 3.03
N HIS A 78 2.75 6.92 3.51
CA HIS A 78 4.18 6.61 3.52
C HIS A 78 4.51 5.51 2.51
N PHE A 79 3.71 5.38 1.47
CA PHE A 79 3.94 4.39 0.43
C PHE A 79 5.32 4.58 -0.18
N THR A 80 6.08 3.49 -0.28
CA THR A 80 7.39 3.45 -0.93
C THR A 80 7.54 2.16 -1.71
N GLN A 81 8.02 2.26 -2.94
CA GLN A 81 8.40 1.13 -3.77
C GLN A 81 9.53 0.33 -3.10
N ARG A 82 9.40 -1.00 -3.08
CA ARG A 82 10.44 -1.88 -2.53
C ARG A 82 11.51 -2.15 -3.58
N PHE A 83 12.70 -2.53 -3.10
CA PHE A 83 13.79 -2.96 -3.96
C PHE A 83 13.36 -4.20 -4.77
N GLU A 84 13.64 -4.18 -6.08
CA GLU A 84 13.31 -5.21 -7.08
C GLU A 84 11.85 -5.29 -7.58
N GLU A 85 10.92 -4.49 -7.06
CA GLU A 85 9.54 -4.48 -7.59
C GLU A 85 9.47 -3.78 -8.95
N THR A 86 8.76 -4.40 -9.90
CA THR A 86 8.45 -3.77 -11.19
C THR A 86 7.36 -2.71 -11.01
N PHE A 87 7.35 -1.69 -11.87
CA PHE A 87 6.33 -0.64 -11.83
C PHE A 87 4.88 -1.17 -11.81
N GLY A 88 4.61 -2.23 -12.56
CA GLY A 88 3.28 -2.86 -12.59
C GLY A 88 2.89 -3.47 -11.24
N GLU A 89 3.81 -4.15 -10.57
CA GLU A 89 3.58 -4.73 -9.24
C GLU A 89 3.35 -3.64 -8.19
N VAL A 90 4.15 -2.56 -8.24
CA VAL A 90 4.04 -1.42 -7.33
C VAL A 90 2.69 -0.72 -7.49
N TRP A 91 2.22 -0.53 -8.73
CA TRP A 91 0.91 0.05 -9.00
C TRP A 91 -0.24 -0.82 -8.51
N GLU A 92 -0.18 -2.14 -8.72
CA GLU A 92 -1.19 -3.06 -8.20
C GLU A 92 -1.21 -3.10 -6.66
N GLN A 93 -0.04 -3.07 -6.03
CA GLN A 93 0.07 -3.03 -4.57
C GLN A 93 -0.54 -1.74 -4.00
N PHE A 94 -0.27 -0.59 -4.62
CA PHE A 94 -0.88 0.67 -4.23
C PHE A 94 -2.41 0.64 -4.35
N LYS A 95 -2.95 0.15 -5.48
CA LYS A 95 -4.40 -0.04 -5.66
C LYS A 95 -5.01 -0.98 -4.62
N LYS A 96 -4.30 -2.04 -4.24
CA LYS A 96 -4.73 -2.97 -3.19
C LYS A 96 -4.83 -2.26 -1.83
N MET A 97 -3.87 -1.39 -1.50
CA MET A 97 -3.89 -0.60 -0.27
C MET A 97 -5.08 0.37 -0.23
N LEU A 98 -5.36 1.06 -1.34
CA LEU A 98 -6.54 1.93 -1.47
C LEU A 98 -7.85 1.14 -1.28
N ARG A 99 -7.98 -0.04 -1.91
CA ARG A 99 -9.16 -0.93 -1.77
C ARG A 99 -9.35 -1.45 -0.34
N ALA A 100 -8.25 -1.64 0.40
CA ALA A 100 -8.31 -2.07 1.80
C ALA A 100 -8.82 -0.97 2.75
N CYS A 101 -8.79 0.30 2.31
CA CYS A 101 -9.25 1.45 3.09
C CYS A 101 -10.28 2.30 2.31
N PRO A 102 -11.50 1.80 2.06
CA PRO A 102 -12.47 2.48 1.20
C PRO A 102 -12.86 3.90 1.65
N TYR A 103 -12.76 4.21 2.95
CA TYR A 103 -13.00 5.55 3.52
C TYR A 103 -11.70 6.31 3.82
N HIS A 104 -10.69 6.15 2.96
CA HIS A 104 -9.37 6.76 3.16
C HIS A 104 -9.39 8.31 3.10
N GLY A 105 -10.34 8.91 2.37
CA GLY A 105 -10.47 10.38 2.28
C GLY A 105 -9.44 11.10 1.40
N PHE A 106 -8.42 10.39 0.89
CA PHE A 106 -7.49 10.94 -0.11
C PHE A 106 -8.20 11.27 -1.43
N THR A 107 -8.00 12.50 -1.92
CA THR A 107 -8.40 12.90 -3.28
C THR A 107 -7.59 12.13 -4.32
N GLU A 108 -8.09 12.00 -5.54
CA GLU A 108 -7.34 11.34 -6.62
C GLU A 108 -5.97 12.00 -6.86
N LEU A 109 -5.91 13.34 -6.77
CA LEU A 109 -4.63 14.07 -6.88
C LEU A 109 -3.65 13.69 -5.77
N ALA A 110 -4.12 13.61 -4.51
CA ALA A 110 -3.29 13.20 -3.39
C ALA A 110 -2.80 11.74 -3.53
N GLN A 111 -3.63 10.86 -4.10
CA GLN A 111 -3.24 9.47 -4.39
C GLN A 111 -2.14 9.41 -5.45
N ILE A 112 -2.23 10.21 -6.52
CA ILE A 112 -1.22 10.29 -7.57
C ILE A 112 0.09 10.86 -7.03
N ASP A 113 0.01 11.94 -6.25
CA ASP A 113 1.18 12.57 -5.62
C ASP A 113 1.90 11.60 -4.69
N THR A 114 1.14 10.93 -3.80
CA THR A 114 1.68 9.94 -2.88
C THR A 114 2.32 8.77 -3.63
N PHE A 115 1.67 8.27 -4.68
CA PHE A 115 2.22 7.20 -5.51
C PHE A 115 3.52 7.64 -6.17
N TYR A 116 3.52 8.79 -6.85
CA TYR A 116 4.69 9.32 -7.56
C TYR A 116 5.89 9.53 -6.62
N ASN A 117 5.67 10.17 -5.48
CA ASN A 117 6.72 10.43 -4.49
C ASN A 117 7.25 9.15 -3.81
N GLY A 118 6.43 8.08 -3.79
CA GLY A 118 6.82 6.77 -3.29
C GLY A 118 7.63 5.92 -4.28
N LEU A 119 7.72 6.31 -5.55
CA LEU A 119 8.49 5.58 -6.57
C LEU A 119 9.99 5.83 -6.45
N ASN A 120 10.77 4.87 -6.95
CA ASN A 120 12.20 5.09 -7.17
C ASN A 120 12.45 6.08 -8.33
N ASP A 121 13.65 6.67 -8.36
CA ASP A 121 14.05 7.68 -9.34
C ASP A 121 13.88 7.20 -10.80
N ASN A 122 14.20 5.94 -11.09
CA ASN A 122 14.10 5.40 -12.46
C ASN A 122 12.64 5.35 -12.96
N ASP A 123 11.71 4.97 -12.08
CA ASP A 123 10.29 4.90 -12.41
C ASP A 123 9.65 6.29 -12.48
N GLN A 124 10.11 7.25 -11.65
CA GLN A 124 9.73 8.66 -11.77
C GLN A 124 10.22 9.25 -13.10
N ASP A 125 11.48 9.06 -13.46
CA ASP A 125 12.05 9.54 -14.72
C ASP A 125 11.36 8.93 -15.93
N SER A 126 11.05 7.63 -15.86
CA SER A 126 10.31 6.93 -16.91
C SER A 126 8.89 7.50 -17.10
N LEU A 127 8.20 7.87 -16.01
CA LEU A 127 6.90 8.53 -16.08
C LEU A 127 7.02 9.93 -16.67
N ASN A 128 8.01 10.70 -16.22
CA ASN A 128 8.25 12.06 -16.70
C ASN A 128 8.56 12.07 -18.20
N ALA A 129 9.41 11.16 -18.66
CA ALA A 129 9.71 10.97 -20.08
C ALA A 129 8.45 10.64 -20.90
N ALA A 130 7.57 9.77 -20.40
CA ALA A 130 6.31 9.43 -21.06
C ALA A 130 5.35 10.62 -21.18
N THR A 131 5.44 11.59 -20.28
CA THR A 131 4.57 12.78 -20.27
C THR A 131 5.14 13.98 -21.02
N GLY A 132 6.43 13.91 -21.39
CA GLY A 132 7.19 15.04 -21.93
C GLY A 132 7.47 16.15 -20.91
N GLY A 133 7.49 15.83 -19.62
CA GLY A 133 7.60 16.80 -18.52
C GLY A 133 7.38 16.15 -17.15
N ASN A 134 7.02 16.93 -16.14
CA ASN A 134 6.66 16.36 -14.83
C ASN A 134 5.24 15.77 -14.89
N LEU A 135 5.05 14.51 -14.48
CA LEU A 135 3.74 13.86 -14.40
C LEU A 135 2.73 14.67 -13.56
N LEU A 136 3.17 15.26 -12.44
CA LEU A 136 2.34 16.02 -11.51
C LEU A 136 1.85 17.36 -12.10
N SER A 137 2.36 17.78 -13.26
CA SER A 137 1.86 18.94 -14.00
C SER A 137 0.64 18.63 -14.88
N LYS A 138 0.32 17.34 -15.08
CA LYS A 138 -0.81 16.89 -15.89
C LYS A 138 -2.12 16.93 -15.11
N THR A 139 -3.23 16.87 -15.83
CA THR A 139 -4.53 16.67 -15.17
C THR A 139 -4.58 15.29 -14.50
N THR A 140 -5.34 15.16 -13.42
CA THR A 140 -5.53 13.90 -12.67
C THR A 140 -5.85 12.72 -13.60
N ARG A 141 -6.75 12.94 -14.57
CA ARG A 141 -7.17 11.93 -15.53
C ARG A 141 -6.03 11.47 -16.44
N GLU A 142 -5.25 12.42 -16.97
CA GLU A 142 -4.10 12.11 -17.84
C GLU A 142 -3.01 11.38 -17.06
N ALA A 143 -2.70 11.84 -15.85
CA ALA A 143 -1.69 11.21 -15.00
C ALA A 143 -2.06 9.75 -14.68
N LEU A 144 -3.32 9.50 -14.29
CA LEU A 144 -3.82 8.13 -14.08
C LEU A 144 -3.73 7.28 -15.33
N GLN A 145 -4.12 7.82 -16.49
CA GLN A 145 -4.05 7.08 -17.75
C GLN A 145 -2.60 6.69 -18.10
N ILE A 146 -1.64 7.57 -17.86
CA ILE A 146 -0.22 7.31 -18.12
C ILE A 146 0.33 6.25 -17.16
N ILE A 147 0.03 6.35 -15.87
CA ILE A 147 0.39 5.34 -14.86
C ILE A 147 -0.21 3.98 -15.25
N GLU A 148 -1.49 3.94 -15.59
CA GLU A 148 -2.19 2.73 -15.97
C GLU A 148 -1.65 2.12 -17.27
N ASN A 149 -1.22 2.95 -18.22
CA ASN A 149 -0.57 2.48 -19.44
C ASN A 149 0.81 1.88 -19.15
N LYS A 150 1.63 2.55 -18.34
CA LYS A 150 2.98 2.07 -17.97
C LYS A 150 2.91 0.77 -17.16
N SER A 151 1.94 0.62 -16.26
CA SER A 151 1.77 -0.61 -15.47
C SER A 151 1.41 -1.83 -16.34
N LYS A 152 0.78 -1.61 -17.50
CA LYS A 152 0.44 -2.65 -18.49
C LYS A 152 1.58 -2.97 -19.44
N VAL A 153 2.62 -2.14 -19.51
CA VAL A 153 3.81 -2.43 -20.31
C VAL A 153 4.46 -3.64 -19.66
N ARG A 154 4.30 -4.80 -20.30
CA ARG A 154 5.05 -5.99 -19.93
C ARG A 154 6.52 -5.69 -20.16
N TYR A 155 7.26 -5.48 -19.08
CA TYR A 155 8.69 -5.67 -19.09
C TYR A 155 8.91 -7.15 -19.38
N SER A 156 9.02 -7.50 -20.67
CA SER A 156 9.74 -8.70 -21.03
C SER A 156 11.07 -8.56 -20.30
N ARG A 157 11.37 -9.51 -19.40
CA ARG A 157 12.67 -9.63 -18.76
C ARG A 157 13.63 -9.94 -19.90
N ASN A 158 14.03 -8.91 -20.63
CA ASN A 158 14.99 -9.00 -21.69
C ASN A 158 16.27 -9.38 -20.96
N LYS A 159 16.57 -10.69 -20.96
CA LYS A 159 17.97 -11.11 -21.05
C LYS A 159 18.60 -10.20 -22.10
N PRO A 160 19.75 -9.58 -21.82
CA PRO A 160 20.38 -8.72 -22.81
C PRO A 160 20.68 -9.58 -24.04
N ASN A 161 19.83 -9.50 -25.05
CA ASN A 161 20.16 -9.94 -26.39
C ASN A 161 21.14 -8.91 -26.91
N VAL A 162 22.42 -9.28 -26.86
CA VAL A 162 23.51 -8.57 -27.51
C VAL A 162 23.28 -8.64 -29.02
N SER A 163 22.37 -7.83 -29.55
CA SER A 163 22.32 -7.52 -30.97
C SER A 163 23.23 -6.32 -31.22
N ARG A 164 24.49 -6.67 -31.42
CA ARG A 164 25.56 -5.96 -32.11
C ARG A 164 25.06 -5.00 -33.21
N MET A 165 25.36 -3.71 -33.05
CA MET A 165 25.68 -2.83 -34.19
C MET A 165 26.65 -1.74 -33.72
N ASN A 166 27.70 -1.55 -34.53
CA ASN A 166 28.97 -0.96 -34.12
C ASN A 166 28.94 0.58 -34.24
N THR A 167 29.63 1.28 -33.33
CA THR A 167 30.54 2.39 -33.66
C THR A 167 31.37 2.80 -32.42
N THR A 168 32.68 2.64 -32.53
CA THR A 168 33.75 3.39 -31.82
C THR A 168 33.67 3.53 -30.29
N SER A 169 34.13 2.50 -29.55
CA SER A 169 34.89 2.62 -28.27
C SER A 169 35.13 1.21 -27.71
N ARG A 170 36.17 0.51 -28.19
CA ARG A 170 36.37 -0.94 -27.92
C ARG A 170 37.64 -1.28 -27.14
N ASP A 171 38.28 -0.30 -26.49
CA ASP A 171 39.58 -0.53 -25.86
C ASP A 171 39.58 -0.51 -24.32
N ASN A 172 38.45 -0.13 -23.69
CA ASN A 172 38.37 -0.03 -22.22
C ASN A 172 37.57 -1.16 -21.53
N ALA A 173 36.63 -1.79 -22.24
CA ALA A 173 35.79 -2.86 -21.67
C ALA A 173 36.51 -4.22 -21.60
N SER A 174 37.38 -4.54 -22.56
CA SER A 174 38.13 -5.80 -22.53
C SER A 174 39.11 -5.86 -21.36
N LYS A 175 39.73 -4.73 -21.01
CA LYS A 175 40.73 -4.64 -19.94
C LYS A 175 40.12 -4.81 -18.55
N SER A 176 38.83 -4.51 -18.37
CA SER A 176 38.12 -4.78 -17.11
C SER A 176 37.72 -6.25 -17.00
N ASP A 177 37.25 -6.85 -18.09
CA ASP A 177 36.84 -8.26 -18.12
C ASP A 177 38.03 -9.19 -17.85
N ASP A 178 39.18 -8.95 -18.49
CA ASP A 178 40.43 -9.69 -18.24
C ASP A 178 40.87 -9.64 -16.77
N ARG A 179 40.59 -8.52 -16.07
CA ARG A 179 40.92 -8.35 -14.65
C ARG A 179 39.93 -9.08 -13.74
N ILE A 180 38.67 -9.18 -14.14
CA ILE A 180 37.62 -9.91 -13.41
C ILE A 180 37.88 -11.41 -13.51
N ASP A 181 38.18 -11.91 -14.71
CA ASP A 181 38.51 -13.33 -14.93
C ASP A 181 39.76 -13.74 -14.13
N LYS A 182 40.79 -12.89 -14.15
CA LYS A 182 42.00 -13.12 -13.36
C LYS A 182 41.74 -13.13 -11.85
N LEU A 183 40.83 -12.29 -11.37
CA LEU A 183 40.44 -12.27 -9.95
C LEU A 183 39.68 -13.56 -9.58
N ALA A 184 38.80 -14.03 -10.46
CA ALA A 184 38.05 -15.27 -10.27
C ALA A 184 38.98 -16.49 -10.17
N ASP A 185 40.00 -16.57 -11.02
CA ASP A 185 41.01 -17.63 -10.98
C ASP A 185 41.83 -17.61 -9.68
N GLN A 186 42.16 -16.41 -9.17
CA GLN A 186 42.86 -16.27 -7.89
C GLN A 186 42.00 -16.72 -6.71
N ILE A 187 40.69 -16.43 -6.73
CA ILE A 187 39.75 -16.87 -5.71
C ILE A 187 39.59 -18.40 -5.75
N SER A 188 39.42 -19.00 -6.93
CA SER A 188 39.36 -20.47 -7.08
C SER A 188 40.60 -21.15 -6.54
N THR A 189 41.79 -20.60 -6.82
CA THR A 189 43.05 -21.15 -6.32
C THR A 189 43.14 -21.09 -4.79
N LEU A 190 42.72 -19.99 -4.17
CA LEU A 190 42.71 -19.85 -2.71
C LEU A 190 41.72 -20.81 -2.04
N VAL A 191 40.54 -20.99 -2.64
CA VAL A 191 39.52 -21.95 -2.16
C VAL A 191 40.06 -23.37 -2.20
N ASP A 192 40.75 -23.76 -3.28
CA ASP A 192 41.37 -25.08 -3.40
C ASP A 192 42.47 -25.31 -2.37
N ILE A 193 43.32 -24.31 -2.13
CA ILE A 193 44.38 -24.39 -1.12
C ILE A 193 43.77 -24.53 0.28
N PHE A 194 42.72 -23.76 0.58
CA PHE A 194 42.05 -23.80 1.88
C PHE A 194 41.34 -25.13 2.12
N THR A 195 40.68 -25.66 1.09
CA THR A 195 40.00 -26.96 1.13
C THR A 195 40.99 -28.10 1.36
N LYS A 196 42.17 -28.06 0.71
CA LYS A 196 43.26 -29.01 0.95
C LYS A 196 43.90 -28.91 2.33
N LYS A 197 43.83 -27.73 2.98
CA LYS A 197 44.41 -27.49 4.31
C LYS A 197 43.46 -27.86 5.46
N ILE A 198 42.14 -27.83 5.23
CA ILE A 198 41.12 -28.21 6.22
C ILE A 198 40.89 -29.73 6.25
N ILE A 199 41.13 -30.43 5.15
CA ILE A 199 40.95 -31.88 5.05
C ILE A 199 42.32 -32.59 5.10
N THR A 200 43.02 -32.46 6.24
CA THR A 200 44.03 -33.46 6.64
C THR A 200 43.71 -33.91 8.06
N PRO A 201 43.06 -35.08 8.26
CA PRO A 201 42.89 -35.64 9.59
C PRO A 201 44.25 -36.16 10.09
N ALA A 202 44.72 -35.63 11.22
CA ALA A 202 45.87 -36.16 11.93
C ALA A 202 45.57 -37.58 12.45
N PRO A 203 46.50 -38.54 12.36
CA PRO A 203 46.27 -39.89 12.86
C PRO A 203 46.25 -39.87 14.40
N VAL A 204 45.11 -40.26 14.97
CA VAL A 204 44.95 -40.52 16.40
C VAL A 204 45.73 -41.80 16.72
N LYS A 205 46.84 -41.70 17.47
CA LYS A 205 47.45 -42.87 18.09
C LYS A 205 46.58 -43.31 19.26
N ALA A 206 46.06 -44.53 19.17
CA ALA A 206 45.44 -45.23 20.30
C ALA A 206 46.46 -46.21 20.90
N VAL A 207 46.66 -46.05 22.22
CA VAL A 207 47.23 -46.96 23.24
C VAL A 207 48.64 -47.50 23.00
#